data_AF-A0A534H5V3-F1
#
_entry.id   AF-A0A534H5V3-F1
#
_cell.length_a   1.000
_cell.length_b   1.000
_cell.length_c   1.000
_cell.angle_alpha   90.00
_cell.angle_beta   90.00
_cell.angle_gamma   90.00
#
_symmetry.space_group_name_H-M   'P 1'
#
loop_
_entity.id
_entity.type
_entity.pdbx_description
1 polymer ?
#
loop_
_entity_poly.entity_id
_entity_poly.type
_entity_poly.pdbx_seq_one_letter_code
_entity_poly.pdbx_strand_id
1 'polypeptide(L)'
;MSRWCVGSARGSPTSRPTFCRCRLSGPAARPLLVSVCNVEKLGAARRGQRVTMRLLPPLIAAALTTLAAAAAADEPPASTPLTLSTPAAGSDLPDMGSPAAAVLSHTDEYRLGAMVARELRDQNALLEDPEVSEYMSWVGLRLASQSAEGGRGFQYFVIKDPAINAFAVPGGFVFINAGTVLASSSESELAGVMAHETAHVTQHHIARMIRDQQQQSLTSAAALLAAILLGALGGGQAIEGGIVAAQGMAAQHQINFTRDNEWEADRVGIGFLAGAGFDPNGMGEMFETMSRHEGLGATYIPAMLIDHPVTSDRIAEQRARAAQFPPRKGKDSQSYELIRERVRVLTATGDVDLAQAYAQKLAHGRATLGSRYGEALALISGNRAEEAVRILAPLVQQHEGLTLLHVALAQAQAKAGHTSEALATFRHAQELFPRNVPVTVRYAETLMAAGRPADAHDMLLDLFNNVPPTPDQIRLTALAASAAGDAGDAYFYMGEYQISGGDLALAAQQLQLALASPNISSIQRQRYQARLDEVREYLASIRKRRVTEGGDNQGQQPSGPRGGGR
;
A
#
# COMPACT_ATOMS: atom_id res chain seq x y z
N MET A 1 -4.91 -47.52 -8.15
CA MET A 1 -5.28 -48.95 -8.25
C MET A 1 -6.41 -49.22 -7.25
N SER A 2 -7.60 -49.52 -7.75
CA SER A 2 -8.82 -49.70 -6.96
C SER A 2 -9.27 -51.17 -7.05
N ARG A 3 -9.50 -51.82 -5.91
CA ARG A 3 -10.24 -53.10 -5.75
C ARG A 3 -11.07 -52.98 -4.48
N TRP A 4 -12.39 -52.90 -4.56
CA TRP A 4 -13.36 -54.01 -4.55
C TRP A 4 -13.30 -54.88 -3.28
N CYS A 5 -14.33 -54.84 -2.43
CA CYS A 5 -15.42 -55.83 -2.50
C CYS A 5 -16.50 -55.61 -1.42
N VAL A 6 -17.71 -55.97 -1.83
CA VAL A 6 -19.00 -55.96 -1.14
C VAL A 6 -19.16 -57.24 -0.29
N GLY A 7 -19.91 -57.17 0.82
CA GLY A 7 -20.42 -58.35 1.52
C GLY A 7 -21.43 -58.00 2.62
N SER A 8 -22.70 -58.29 2.38
CA SER A 8 -23.83 -58.13 3.30
C SER A 8 -23.95 -59.29 4.30
N ALA A 9 -24.34 -59.03 5.55
CA ALA A 9 -25.23 -59.92 6.31
C ALA A 9 -25.76 -59.23 7.58
N ARG A 10 -27.05 -59.46 7.87
CA ARG A 10 -27.83 -59.00 9.02
C ARG A 10 -27.50 -59.80 10.29
N GLY A 11 -27.68 -59.20 11.46
CA GLY A 11 -27.80 -59.95 12.73
C GLY A 11 -27.55 -59.07 13.95
N SER A 12 -28.60 -58.81 14.72
CA SER A 12 -28.63 -57.99 15.93
C SER A 12 -28.27 -58.82 17.20
N PRO A 13 -28.45 -58.31 18.44
CA PRO A 13 -27.38 -57.93 19.37
C PRO A 13 -27.28 -58.90 20.57
N THR A 14 -26.21 -58.85 21.37
CA THR A 14 -26.24 -59.06 22.85
C THR A 14 -24.83 -59.15 23.48
N SER A 15 -24.77 -58.70 24.73
CA SER A 15 -23.78 -58.98 25.80
C SER A 15 -22.49 -58.13 25.88
N ARG A 16 -22.44 -57.34 26.97
CA ARG A 16 -21.25 -56.81 27.65
C ARG A 16 -20.55 -57.95 28.44
N PRO A 17 -19.51 -57.67 29.25
CA PRO A 17 -18.17 -57.15 28.95
C PRO A 17 -17.08 -58.11 29.50
N THR A 18 -15.85 -58.08 29.00
CA THR A 18 -14.74 -58.77 29.70
C THR A 18 -13.47 -57.95 29.70
N PHE A 19 -13.09 -57.53 30.91
CA PHE A 19 -11.77 -57.01 31.23
C PHE A 19 -10.70 -58.09 31.00
N CYS A 20 -9.64 -57.74 30.28
CA CYS A 20 -8.34 -58.39 30.42
C CYS A 20 -7.26 -57.32 30.61
N ARG A 21 -6.60 -57.40 31.76
CA ARG A 21 -5.36 -56.70 32.12
C ARG A 21 -4.16 -57.52 31.63
N CYS A 22 -3.04 -56.82 31.43
CA CYS A 22 -1.63 -57.23 31.29
C CYS A 22 -1.06 -56.85 29.90
N ARG A 23 0.14 -56.28 29.75
CA ARG A 23 1.20 -55.82 30.67
C ARG A 23 2.09 -54.86 29.85
N LEU A 24 2.60 -53.81 30.47
CA LEU A 24 3.50 -52.82 29.87
C LEU A 24 4.91 -53.39 29.65
N SER A 25 5.46 -53.15 28.46
CA SER A 25 6.90 -53.08 28.18
C SER A 25 7.08 -52.00 27.11
N GLY A 26 7.73 -50.87 27.44
CA GLY A 26 7.94 -49.72 26.55
C GLY A 26 9.15 -49.87 25.59
N PRO A 27 9.71 -48.79 25.02
CA PRO A 27 9.26 -47.39 25.10
C PRO A 27 9.15 -46.66 23.74
N ALA A 28 8.52 -45.49 23.85
CA ALA A 28 8.76 -44.24 23.11
C ALA A 28 8.05 -43.97 21.76
N ALA A 29 7.46 -42.76 21.78
CA ALA A 29 7.11 -41.85 20.69
C ALA A 29 5.80 -42.11 19.93
N ARG A 30 4.77 -41.34 20.30
CA ARG A 30 3.88 -40.57 19.41
C ARG A 30 2.94 -39.63 20.20
N PRO A 31 2.32 -38.62 19.54
CA PRO A 31 2.19 -37.25 20.01
C PRO A 31 0.85 -36.99 20.70
N LEU A 32 0.74 -35.85 21.41
CA LEU A 32 -0.52 -35.35 21.95
C LEU A 32 -0.88 -34.00 21.30
N LEU A 33 -1.91 -34.06 20.47
CA LEU A 33 -2.95 -33.02 20.38
C LEU A 33 -3.62 -32.84 21.75
N VAL A 34 -4.36 -31.71 21.90
CA VAL A 34 -5.41 -31.32 22.89
C VAL A 34 -5.06 -29.92 23.41
N SER A 35 -5.95 -28.92 23.54
CA SER A 35 -7.38 -28.77 23.28
C SER A 35 -7.67 -27.27 23.14
N VAL A 36 -8.68 -26.97 22.33
CA VAL A 36 -9.48 -25.75 22.45
C VAL A 36 -10.33 -25.86 23.72
N CYS A 37 -10.33 -24.82 24.56
CA CYS A 37 -11.28 -24.66 25.65
C CYS A 37 -12.27 -23.55 25.29
N ASN A 38 -13.52 -23.97 25.12
CA ASN A 38 -14.71 -23.14 25.03
C ASN A 38 -15.15 -22.77 26.45
N VAL A 39 -15.56 -21.52 26.70
CA VAL A 39 -16.34 -21.15 27.88
C VAL A 39 -17.55 -20.36 27.42
N GLU A 40 -18.70 -20.98 27.56
CA GLU A 40 -20.03 -20.40 27.36
C GLU A 40 -20.64 -20.10 28.75
N LYS A 41 -21.47 -19.04 28.79
CA LYS A 41 -22.51 -18.71 29.78
C LYS A 41 -22.12 -18.03 31.11
N LEU A 42 -22.52 -16.77 31.19
CA LEU A 42 -23.25 -16.21 32.34
C LEU A 42 -24.27 -15.19 31.82
N GLY A 43 -25.56 -15.48 31.98
CA GLY A 43 -26.65 -14.55 31.77
C GLY A 43 -27.15 -13.99 33.09
N ALA A 44 -27.48 -12.69 33.13
CA ALA A 44 -28.44 -12.14 34.08
C ALA A 44 -28.96 -10.78 33.57
N ALA A 45 -30.29 -10.67 33.52
CA ALA A 45 -31.06 -9.50 33.11
C ALA A 45 -30.99 -8.35 34.12
N ARG A 46 -31.16 -7.09 33.67
CA ARG A 46 -31.94 -6.07 34.39
C ARG A 46 -32.41 -4.92 33.49
N ARG A 47 -33.68 -4.58 33.71
CA ARG A 47 -34.52 -3.53 33.11
C ARG A 47 -33.91 -2.12 33.22
N GLY A 48 -33.99 -1.38 32.12
CA GLY A 48 -34.81 -0.17 31.97
C GLY A 48 -34.45 1.06 32.81
N GLN A 49 -33.92 2.10 32.15
CA GLN A 49 -34.25 3.49 32.46
C GLN A 49 -34.03 4.39 31.22
N ARG A 50 -35.10 5.06 30.82
CA ARG A 50 -35.11 6.10 29.78
C ARG A 50 -34.46 7.36 30.35
N VAL A 51 -33.50 7.94 29.64
CA VAL A 51 -33.03 9.31 29.91
C VAL A 51 -33.44 10.19 28.75
N THR A 52 -34.26 11.18 29.07
CA THR A 52 -34.86 12.17 28.19
C THR A 52 -33.85 13.22 27.77
N MET A 53 -33.76 13.44 26.46
CA MET A 53 -33.00 14.50 25.80
C MET A 53 -33.67 15.86 26.06
N ARG A 54 -32.92 16.84 26.60
CA ARG A 54 -33.36 18.25 26.71
C ARG A 54 -32.59 19.08 25.70
N LEU A 55 -33.33 19.61 24.72
CA LEU A 55 -32.91 20.68 23.81
C LEU A 55 -33.05 22.04 24.49
N LEU A 56 -32.08 22.94 24.27
CA LEU A 56 -32.23 24.39 24.40
C LEU A 56 -31.42 25.12 23.30
N PRO A 57 -31.82 26.33 22.89
CA PRO A 57 -31.67 26.88 21.54
C PRO A 57 -30.46 27.84 21.37
N PRO A 58 -30.15 28.29 20.13
CA PRO A 58 -28.98 29.11 19.83
C PRO A 58 -29.27 30.62 19.97
N LEU A 59 -28.24 31.40 20.32
CA LEU A 59 -28.25 32.85 20.29
C LEU A 59 -27.03 33.37 19.50
N ILE A 60 -27.34 33.82 18.27
CA ILE A 60 -26.95 35.07 17.58
C ILE A 60 -25.73 35.83 18.12
N ALA A 61 -24.77 36.15 17.24
CA ALA A 61 -24.29 37.53 17.03
C ALA A 61 -23.47 37.66 15.73
N ALA A 62 -23.94 38.55 14.86
CA ALA A 62 -23.25 39.07 13.69
C ALA A 62 -22.38 40.27 14.08
N ALA A 63 -21.26 40.49 13.38
CA ALA A 63 -20.68 41.82 13.20
C ALA A 63 -19.79 41.84 11.95
N LEU A 64 -20.30 42.52 10.91
CA LEU A 64 -19.59 43.01 9.73
C LEU A 64 -19.39 44.51 9.93
N THR A 65 -18.20 45.06 9.63
CA THR A 65 -17.97 46.40 9.04
C THR A 65 -16.46 46.64 8.83
N THR A 66 -15.99 46.64 7.57
CA THR A 66 -15.57 47.80 6.72
C THR A 66 -14.16 48.36 6.94
N LEU A 67 -13.31 48.33 5.89
CA LEU A 67 -12.83 49.57 5.23
C LEU A 67 -12.19 49.25 3.87
N ALA A 68 -12.32 50.20 2.94
CA ALA A 68 -12.00 50.09 1.51
C ALA A 68 -11.00 51.18 1.07
N ALA A 69 -10.27 50.89 -0.02
CA ALA A 69 -9.73 51.78 -1.08
C ALA A 69 -8.68 52.84 -0.66
N ALA A 70 -7.76 53.41 -1.47
CA ALA A 70 -7.41 53.44 -2.91
C ALA A 70 -5.92 53.94 -3.00
N ALA A 71 -5.04 53.43 -3.88
CA ALA A 71 -4.64 53.93 -5.23
C ALA A 71 -4.04 55.36 -5.34
N ALA A 72 -2.78 55.47 -5.83
CA ALA A 72 -2.21 56.48 -6.75
C ALA A 72 -0.68 56.20 -6.91
N ALA A 73 -0.17 55.74 -8.06
CA ALA A 73 0.22 56.48 -9.28
C ALA A 73 1.64 57.08 -9.23
N ASP A 74 2.57 56.53 -10.03
CA ASP A 74 3.53 57.33 -10.81
C ASP A 74 4.15 56.51 -11.96
N GLU A 75 4.34 57.15 -13.12
CA GLU A 75 4.87 56.58 -14.38
C GLU A 75 6.28 57.15 -14.70
N PRO A 76 7.01 56.62 -15.72
CA PRO A 76 8.47 56.41 -15.68
C PRO A 76 9.31 57.41 -16.50
N PRO A 77 10.64 57.21 -16.56
CA PRO A 77 11.33 57.40 -17.83
C PRO A 77 12.27 56.26 -18.26
N ALA A 78 12.62 56.36 -19.54
CA ALA A 78 13.09 55.35 -20.47
C ALA A 78 14.57 54.89 -20.37
N SER A 79 14.74 53.58 -20.63
CA SER A 79 15.77 52.83 -21.38
C SER A 79 17.24 53.27 -21.44
N THR A 80 18.12 52.37 -20.97
CA THR A 80 19.42 52.05 -21.60
C THR A 80 19.68 50.54 -21.42
N PRO A 81 19.94 49.75 -22.48
CA PRO A 81 20.24 48.34 -22.33
C PRO A 81 21.74 48.16 -22.06
N LEU A 82 22.08 47.84 -20.82
CA LEU A 82 23.38 47.27 -20.47
C LEU A 82 23.25 45.75 -20.49
N THR A 83 23.90 45.12 -21.45
CA THR A 83 24.17 43.67 -21.44
C THR A 83 25.10 43.36 -20.26
N LEU A 84 24.59 42.64 -19.27
CA LEU A 84 25.39 42.03 -18.20
C LEU A 84 25.08 40.53 -18.16
N SER A 85 26.14 39.74 -18.28
CA SER A 85 26.16 38.29 -18.07
C SER A 85 25.32 37.88 -16.87
N THR A 86 24.45 36.90 -17.04
CA THR A 86 23.78 36.22 -15.94
C THR A 86 24.78 35.22 -15.34
N PRO A 87 25.29 35.41 -14.11
CA PRO A 87 25.83 34.28 -13.37
C PRO A 87 24.64 33.40 -13.00
N ALA A 88 24.75 32.11 -13.25
CA ALA A 88 23.84 31.11 -12.70
C ALA A 88 24.00 31.10 -11.18
N ALA A 89 23.21 31.92 -10.49
CA ALA A 89 23.01 31.81 -9.06
C ALA A 89 22.00 30.68 -8.83
N GLY A 90 22.49 29.55 -8.33
CA GLY A 90 21.62 28.55 -7.70
C GLY A 90 20.82 29.24 -6.60
N SER A 91 19.51 29.00 -6.58
CA SER A 91 18.64 29.48 -5.52
C SER A 91 18.93 28.68 -4.24
N ASP A 92 19.98 29.08 -3.53
CA ASP A 92 20.17 28.71 -2.13
C ASP A 92 19.36 29.70 -1.27
N LEU A 93 18.06 29.82 -1.60
CA LEU A 93 17.11 30.56 -0.79
C LEU A 93 16.75 29.68 0.41
N PRO A 94 16.82 30.20 1.65
CA PRO A 94 16.31 29.49 2.80
C PRO A 94 14.84 29.14 2.55
N ASP A 95 14.49 27.86 2.72
CA ASP A 95 13.11 27.39 2.72
C ASP A 95 12.37 28.15 3.83
N MET A 96 11.65 29.20 3.45
CA MET A 96 10.70 29.88 4.32
C MET A 96 9.51 28.95 4.43
N GLY A 97 9.68 27.89 5.22
CA GLY A 97 8.81 26.73 5.29
C GLY A 97 7.36 27.11 5.15
N SER A 98 6.62 26.30 4.37
CA SER A 98 5.19 26.53 4.20
C SER A 98 4.56 26.63 5.60
N PRO A 99 3.54 27.47 5.80
CA PRO A 99 2.84 27.49 7.07
C PRO A 99 2.40 26.08 7.52
N ALA A 100 2.26 25.10 6.60
CA ALA A 100 1.82 23.73 6.92
C ALA A 100 2.93 22.93 7.59
N ALA A 101 4.18 23.18 7.22
CA ALA A 101 5.36 22.60 7.86
C ALA A 101 5.50 23.01 9.35
N ALA A 102 4.82 24.09 9.77
CA ALA A 102 4.78 24.51 11.18
C ALA A 102 3.87 23.64 12.07
N VAL A 103 2.98 22.82 11.47
CA VAL A 103 2.04 21.94 12.19
C VAL A 103 2.48 20.48 12.15
N LEU A 104 2.99 20.03 11.00
CA LEU A 104 3.52 18.68 10.79
C LEU A 104 4.86 18.80 10.07
N SER A 105 5.94 18.32 10.70
CA SER A 105 7.24 18.28 10.03
C SER A 105 7.24 17.19 8.95
N HIS A 106 8.02 17.35 7.87
CA HIS A 106 8.16 16.30 6.84
C HIS A 106 8.56 14.93 7.41
N THR A 107 9.36 14.93 8.48
CA THR A 107 9.74 13.69 9.18
C THR A 107 8.54 13.05 9.87
N ASP A 108 7.66 13.85 10.47
CA ASP A 108 6.45 13.34 11.11
C ASP A 108 5.42 12.89 10.09
N GLU A 109 5.25 13.61 8.98
CA GLU A 109 4.41 13.20 7.86
C GLU A 109 4.81 11.82 7.33
N TYR A 110 6.11 11.63 7.02
CA TYR A 110 6.63 10.34 6.58
C TYR A 110 6.39 9.23 7.61
N ARG A 111 6.62 9.50 8.91
CA ARG A 111 6.37 8.52 9.97
C ARG A 111 4.91 8.09 10.03
N LEU A 112 3.98 9.04 9.89
CA LEU A 112 2.55 8.75 9.91
C LEU A 112 2.14 7.89 8.71
N GLY A 113 2.59 8.24 7.50
CA GLY A 113 2.33 7.42 6.32
C GLY A 113 2.93 6.01 6.42
N ALA A 114 4.15 5.90 6.95
CA ALA A 114 4.80 4.61 7.20
C ALA A 114 4.03 3.75 8.21
N MET A 115 3.43 4.36 9.25
CA MET A 115 2.57 3.65 10.19
C MET A 115 1.30 3.09 9.54
N VAL A 116 0.65 3.85 8.67
CA VAL A 116 -0.53 3.40 7.91
C VAL A 116 -0.16 2.23 6.99
N ALA A 117 0.93 2.35 6.23
CA ALA A 117 1.40 1.28 5.36
C ALA A 117 1.76 0.01 6.15
N ARG A 118 2.34 0.16 7.34
CA ARG A 118 2.64 -0.95 8.25
C ARG A 118 1.38 -1.64 8.73
N GLU A 119 0.40 -0.89 9.22
CA GLU A 119 -0.86 -1.47 9.71
C GLU A 119 -1.61 -2.24 8.62
N LEU A 120 -1.72 -1.66 7.42
CA LEU A 120 -2.33 -2.34 6.27
C LEU A 120 -1.56 -3.60 5.86
N ARG A 121 -0.23 -3.60 6.01
CA ARG A 121 0.58 -4.81 5.80
C ARG A 121 0.32 -5.87 6.87
N ASP A 122 0.32 -5.47 8.14
CA ASP A 122 0.11 -6.37 9.29
C ASP A 122 -1.27 -7.05 9.23
N GLN A 123 -2.27 -6.36 8.67
CA GLN A 123 -3.61 -6.90 8.38
C GLN A 123 -3.70 -7.72 7.08
N ASN A 124 -2.59 -7.89 6.35
CA ASN A 124 -2.56 -8.52 5.03
C ASN A 124 -3.54 -7.86 4.04
N ALA A 125 -3.74 -6.55 4.12
CA ALA A 125 -4.61 -5.78 3.22
C ALA A 125 -3.88 -5.38 1.93
N LEU A 126 -2.56 -5.18 1.98
CA LEU A 126 -1.76 -4.80 0.81
C LEU A 126 -1.58 -5.97 -0.19
N LEU A 127 -1.61 -5.66 -1.48
CA LEU A 127 -1.22 -6.53 -2.57
C LEU A 127 0.28 -6.36 -2.84
N GLU A 128 1.10 -7.13 -2.13
CA GLU A 128 2.57 -7.10 -2.24
C GLU A 128 3.08 -8.02 -3.36
N ASP A 129 2.68 -7.71 -4.60
CA ASP A 129 3.14 -8.40 -5.80
C ASP A 129 4.19 -7.54 -6.55
N PRO A 130 5.44 -8.02 -6.75
CA PRO A 130 6.51 -7.23 -7.37
C PRO A 130 6.12 -6.59 -8.71
N GLU A 131 5.43 -7.34 -9.57
CA GLU A 131 5.02 -6.88 -10.90
C GLU A 131 3.98 -5.75 -10.80
N VAL A 132 2.97 -5.90 -9.93
CA VAL A 132 1.98 -4.84 -9.66
C VAL A 132 2.64 -3.62 -9.01
N SER A 133 3.48 -3.82 -7.99
CA SER A 133 4.15 -2.72 -7.28
C SER A 133 5.08 -1.92 -8.19
N GLU A 134 5.83 -2.59 -9.08
CA GLU A 134 6.70 -1.91 -10.06
C GLU A 134 5.88 -1.05 -11.01
N TYR A 135 4.79 -1.59 -11.56
CA TYR A 135 3.94 -0.84 -12.49
C TYR A 135 3.27 0.36 -11.81
N MET A 136 2.70 0.17 -10.62
CA MET A 136 2.05 1.27 -9.89
C MET A 136 3.05 2.36 -9.50
N SER A 137 4.24 1.97 -9.06
CA SER A 137 5.32 2.92 -8.80
C SER A 137 5.77 3.65 -10.07
N TRP A 138 5.84 2.97 -11.22
CA TRP A 138 6.20 3.60 -12.48
C TRP A 138 5.17 4.66 -12.92
N VAL A 139 3.87 4.34 -12.88
CA VAL A 139 2.81 5.31 -13.19
C VAL A 139 2.85 6.47 -12.20
N GLY A 140 2.87 6.15 -10.91
CA GLY A 140 2.81 7.13 -9.83
C GLY A 140 4.00 8.08 -9.81
N LEU A 141 5.23 7.57 -9.88
CA LEU A 141 6.43 8.42 -9.88
C LEU A 141 6.52 9.30 -11.13
N ARG A 142 5.99 8.84 -12.28
CA ARG A 142 5.89 9.65 -13.51
C ARG A 142 4.91 10.82 -13.36
N LEU A 143 3.83 10.63 -12.58
CA LEU A 143 2.89 11.69 -12.20
C LEU A 143 3.52 12.63 -11.18
N ALA A 144 4.09 12.08 -10.11
CA ALA A 144 4.72 12.84 -9.03
C ALA A 144 5.92 13.67 -9.51
N SER A 145 6.64 13.22 -10.55
CA SER A 145 7.73 13.99 -11.16
C SER A 145 7.28 15.29 -11.83
N GLN A 146 5.96 15.47 -12.03
CA GLN A 146 5.40 16.73 -12.53
C GLN A 146 5.17 17.76 -11.42
N SER A 147 5.33 17.37 -10.15
CA SER A 147 5.26 18.30 -9.02
C SER A 147 6.52 19.14 -8.91
N ALA A 148 6.43 20.32 -8.29
CA ALA A 148 7.58 21.18 -8.04
C ALA A 148 8.67 20.51 -7.18
N GLU A 149 8.29 19.51 -6.38
CA GLU A 149 9.18 18.76 -5.49
C GLU A 149 9.85 17.55 -6.18
N GLY A 150 9.59 17.33 -7.47
CA GLY A 150 10.27 16.33 -8.31
C GLY A 150 9.94 14.87 -7.96
N GLY A 151 8.81 14.63 -7.30
CA GLY A 151 8.26 13.30 -7.02
C GLY A 151 9.05 12.44 -6.02
N ARG A 152 10.06 12.98 -5.35
CA ARG A 152 10.85 12.23 -4.35
C ARG A 152 9.98 11.89 -3.14
N GLY A 153 10.12 10.66 -2.64
CA GLY A 153 9.44 10.21 -1.42
C GLY A 153 8.04 9.62 -1.62
N PHE A 154 7.50 9.64 -2.85
CA PHE A 154 6.22 8.99 -3.14
C PHE A 154 6.32 7.47 -3.17
N GLN A 155 5.29 6.82 -2.62
CA GLN A 155 5.14 5.37 -2.60
C GLN A 155 3.68 5.02 -2.93
N TYR A 156 3.50 4.08 -3.85
CA TYR A 156 2.19 3.69 -4.36
C TYR A 156 1.90 2.24 -4.00
N PHE A 157 0.75 2.01 -3.37
CA PHE A 157 0.35 0.71 -2.86
C PHE A 157 -0.99 0.30 -3.45
N VAL A 158 -1.17 -1.01 -3.65
CA VAL A 158 -2.47 -1.57 -4.01
C VAL A 158 -3.07 -2.28 -2.81
N ILE A 159 -4.34 -2.00 -2.52
CA ILE A 159 -5.11 -2.67 -1.45
C ILE A 159 -5.99 -3.75 -2.08
N LYS A 160 -6.06 -4.92 -1.44
CA LYS A 160 -6.90 -6.06 -1.83
C LYS A 160 -8.36 -5.85 -1.46
N ASP A 161 -8.93 -4.73 -1.92
CA ASP A 161 -10.32 -4.36 -1.71
C ASP A 161 -11.01 -4.22 -3.08
N PRO A 162 -12.15 -4.92 -3.32
CA PRO A 162 -12.92 -4.79 -4.56
C PRO A 162 -13.63 -3.43 -4.70
N ALA A 163 -13.65 -2.59 -3.66
CA ALA A 163 -14.22 -1.26 -3.73
C ALA A 163 -13.44 -0.34 -4.69
N ILE A 164 -14.16 0.51 -5.41
CA ILE A 164 -13.55 1.60 -6.17
C ILE A 164 -13.18 2.70 -5.16
N ASN A 165 -11.92 2.69 -4.73
CA ASN A 165 -11.36 3.71 -3.86
C ASN A 165 -9.86 3.96 -4.12
N ALA A 166 -9.40 5.13 -3.73
CA ALA A 166 -8.00 5.48 -3.56
C ALA A 166 -7.93 6.59 -2.51
N PHE A 167 -6.81 6.68 -1.82
CA PHE A 167 -6.58 7.76 -0.86
C PHE A 167 -5.08 7.99 -0.71
N ALA A 168 -4.72 9.19 -0.28
CA ALA A 168 -3.36 9.51 0.11
C ALA A 168 -3.27 9.92 1.59
N VAL A 169 -2.13 9.63 2.20
CA VAL A 169 -1.78 10.09 3.55
C VAL A 169 -0.49 10.90 3.51
N PRO A 170 -0.19 11.72 4.53
CA PRO A 170 1.01 12.54 4.55
C PRO A 170 2.30 11.73 4.33
N GLY A 171 3.32 12.38 3.77
CA GLY A 171 4.63 11.78 3.55
C GLY A 171 4.78 10.99 2.24
N GLY A 172 3.87 11.19 1.26
CA GLY A 172 3.99 10.61 -0.08
C GLY A 172 3.34 9.25 -0.28
N PHE A 173 2.53 8.77 0.67
CA PHE A 173 1.94 7.43 0.59
C PHE A 173 0.56 7.49 -0.07
N VAL A 174 0.43 6.83 -1.22
CA VAL A 174 -0.80 6.76 -2.01
C VAL A 174 -1.26 5.31 -2.10
N PHE A 175 -2.53 5.06 -1.79
CA PHE A 175 -3.15 3.75 -1.76
C PHE A 175 -4.27 3.68 -2.79
N ILE A 176 -4.27 2.60 -3.58
CA ILE A 176 -5.25 2.38 -4.65
C ILE A 176 -5.91 1.02 -4.40
N ASN A 177 -7.24 0.99 -4.33
CA ASN A 177 -7.93 -0.28 -4.21
C ASN A 177 -7.89 -1.07 -5.52
N ALA A 178 -7.83 -2.40 -5.42
CA ALA A 178 -7.91 -3.28 -6.58
C ALA A 178 -9.17 -3.03 -7.41
N GLY A 179 -10.30 -2.69 -6.77
CA GLY A 179 -11.53 -2.30 -7.46
C GLY A 179 -11.34 -1.12 -8.43
N THR A 180 -10.54 -0.13 -8.07
CA THR A 180 -10.23 1.03 -8.93
C THR A 180 -9.48 0.61 -10.18
N VAL A 181 -8.46 -0.25 -10.04
CA VAL A 181 -7.69 -0.79 -11.18
C VAL A 181 -8.58 -1.64 -12.10
N LEU A 182 -9.53 -2.38 -11.52
CA LEU A 182 -10.42 -3.26 -12.27
C LEU A 182 -11.59 -2.51 -12.94
N ALA A 183 -11.97 -1.35 -12.41
CA ALA A 183 -13.02 -0.47 -12.95
C ALA A 183 -12.50 0.45 -14.06
N SER A 184 -11.22 0.82 -14.05
CA SER A 184 -10.64 1.70 -15.07
C SER A 184 -10.58 1.02 -16.44
N SER A 185 -11.15 1.69 -17.45
CA SER A 185 -11.18 1.15 -18.82
C SER A 185 -9.87 1.40 -19.55
N SER A 186 -9.15 2.46 -19.18
CA SER A 186 -7.85 2.86 -19.75
C SER A 186 -6.77 3.08 -18.69
N GLU A 187 -5.50 3.10 -19.11
CA GLU A 187 -4.36 3.46 -18.28
C GLU A 187 -4.46 4.92 -17.82
N SER A 188 -5.04 5.79 -18.66
CA SER A 188 -5.25 7.21 -18.36
C SER A 188 -6.33 7.43 -17.30
N GLU A 189 -7.36 6.58 -17.23
CA GLU A 189 -8.35 6.61 -16.13
C GLU A 189 -7.71 6.28 -14.78
N LEU A 190 -6.91 5.20 -14.71
CA LEU A 190 -6.19 4.84 -13.50
C LEU A 190 -5.18 5.94 -13.11
N ALA A 191 -4.41 6.43 -14.08
CA ALA A 191 -3.45 7.51 -13.86
C ALA A 191 -4.16 8.80 -13.41
N GLY A 192 -5.39 9.06 -13.88
CA GLY A 192 -6.21 10.20 -13.46
C GLY A 192 -6.50 10.17 -11.96
N VAL A 193 -6.92 9.01 -11.43
CA VAL A 193 -7.11 8.84 -9.98
C VAL A 193 -5.80 9.01 -9.23
N MET A 194 -4.72 8.38 -9.70
CA MET A 194 -3.42 8.51 -9.05
C MET A 194 -2.88 9.95 -9.07
N ALA A 195 -3.19 10.72 -10.13
CA ALA A 195 -2.81 12.12 -10.26
C ALA A 195 -3.57 13.01 -9.27
N HIS A 196 -4.87 12.74 -9.09
CA HIS A 196 -5.71 13.39 -8.09
C HIS A 196 -5.16 13.17 -6.67
N GLU A 197 -4.89 11.91 -6.30
CA GLU A 197 -4.31 11.58 -4.99
C GLU A 197 -2.91 12.18 -4.79
N THR A 198 -2.09 12.18 -5.84
CA THR A 198 -0.78 12.83 -5.82
C THR A 198 -0.92 14.34 -5.57
N ALA A 199 -1.93 14.99 -6.16
CA ALA A 199 -2.21 16.40 -5.91
C ALA A 199 -2.64 16.67 -4.47
N HIS A 200 -3.43 15.80 -3.83
CA HIS A 200 -3.76 15.94 -2.40
C HIS A 200 -2.50 16.00 -1.53
N VAL A 201 -1.48 15.17 -1.85
CA VAL A 201 -0.20 15.16 -1.13
C VAL A 201 0.59 16.44 -1.42
N THR A 202 0.81 16.80 -2.68
CA THR A 202 1.64 17.96 -3.03
C THR A 202 1.04 19.28 -2.55
N GLN A 203 -0.28 19.38 -2.51
CA GLN A 203 -0.98 20.55 -1.99
C GLN A 203 -1.11 20.52 -0.46
N HIS A 204 -0.57 19.49 0.21
CA HIS A 204 -0.55 19.33 1.67
C HIS A 204 -1.96 19.43 2.29
N HIS A 205 -2.99 18.92 1.60
CA HIS A 205 -4.39 19.12 2.01
C HIS A 205 -4.69 18.64 3.43
N ILE A 206 -4.13 17.51 3.85
CA ILE A 206 -4.29 16.98 5.21
C ILE A 206 -3.61 17.88 6.25
N ALA A 207 -2.38 18.33 6.00
CA ALA A 207 -1.67 19.21 6.92
C ALA A 207 -2.36 20.58 7.07
N ARG A 208 -2.89 21.13 5.95
CA ARG A 208 -3.70 22.37 5.98
C ARG A 208 -4.99 22.16 6.76
N MET A 209 -5.70 21.04 6.54
CA MET A 209 -6.91 20.70 7.28
C MET A 209 -6.67 20.60 8.80
N ILE A 210 -5.60 19.91 9.22
CA ILE A 210 -5.23 19.79 10.65
C ILE A 210 -4.95 21.17 11.26
N ARG A 211 -4.29 22.06 10.51
CA ARG A 211 -4.01 23.43 10.96
C ARG A 211 -5.28 24.26 11.08
N ASP A 212 -6.17 24.21 10.10
CA ASP A 212 -7.38 25.02 10.03
C ASP A 212 -8.40 24.66 11.12
N GLN A 213 -8.33 23.43 11.64
CA GLN A 213 -9.19 22.94 12.73
C GLN A 213 -8.85 23.49 14.13
N GLN A 214 -8.07 24.58 14.22
CA GLN A 214 -7.67 25.35 15.41
C GLN A 214 -7.52 24.54 16.73
N GLN A 215 -6.27 24.30 17.14
CA GLN A 215 -5.84 23.72 18.43
C GLN A 215 -6.08 22.23 18.63
N GLN A 216 -5.45 21.39 17.80
CA GLN A 216 -5.31 19.99 18.14
C GLN A 216 -3.83 19.55 18.04
N SER A 217 -3.36 18.84 19.06
CA SER A 217 -2.00 18.30 19.15
C SER A 217 -1.82 17.10 18.20
N LEU A 218 -0.61 16.50 18.14
CA LEU A 218 -0.31 15.24 17.45
C LEU A 218 -1.37 14.12 17.66
N THR A 219 -2.15 14.17 18.74
CA THR A 219 -3.23 13.20 19.01
C THR A 219 -4.41 13.29 18.03
N SER A 220 -4.73 14.45 17.46
CA SER A 220 -5.77 14.53 16.42
C SER A 220 -5.31 14.00 15.09
N ALA A 221 -4.03 14.19 14.73
CA ALA A 221 -3.44 13.57 13.54
C ALA A 221 -3.51 12.04 13.63
N ALA A 222 -3.23 11.47 14.82
CA ALA A 222 -3.39 10.05 15.06
C ALA A 222 -4.86 9.57 14.95
N ALA A 223 -5.82 10.36 15.44
CA ALA A 223 -7.25 10.06 15.30
C ALA A 223 -7.72 10.13 13.85
N LEU A 224 -7.23 11.10 13.08
CA LEU A 224 -7.49 11.25 11.65
C LEU A 224 -6.97 10.04 10.86
N LEU A 225 -5.75 9.58 11.17
CA LEU A 225 -5.17 8.41 10.53
C LEU A 225 -5.92 7.12 10.89
N ALA A 226 -6.37 7.00 12.14
CA ALA A 226 -7.23 5.90 12.53
C ALA A 226 -8.54 5.90 11.74
N ALA A 227 -9.11 7.07 11.47
CA ALA A 227 -10.29 7.21 10.61
C ALA A 227 -10.01 6.76 9.17
N ILE A 228 -8.91 7.23 8.56
CA ILE A 228 -8.48 6.83 7.21
C ILE A 228 -8.30 5.32 7.13
N LEU A 229 -7.63 4.70 8.11
CA LEU A 229 -7.44 3.25 8.18
C LEU A 229 -8.77 2.49 8.26
N LEU A 230 -9.71 2.97 9.06
CA LEU A 230 -11.05 2.37 9.17
C LEU A 230 -11.86 2.50 7.87
N GLY A 231 -11.73 3.62 7.15
CA GLY A 231 -12.35 3.82 5.84
C GLY A 231 -11.71 2.97 4.72
N ALA A 232 -10.38 2.86 4.72
CA ALA A 232 -9.59 2.14 3.73
C ALA A 232 -9.86 0.63 3.65
N LEU A 233 -10.26 0.03 4.78
CA LEU A 233 -10.55 -1.41 4.87
C LEU A 233 -11.99 -1.77 4.46
N GLY A 234 -12.78 -0.76 4.08
CA GLY A 234 -14.19 -0.91 3.76
C GLY A 234 -15.00 -1.22 5.01
N GLY A 235 -16.02 -0.41 5.29
CA GLY A 235 -17.01 -0.66 6.36
C GLY A 235 -17.92 -1.88 6.10
N GLY A 236 -17.41 -2.95 5.50
CA GLY A 236 -18.14 -4.13 5.06
C GLY A 236 -17.94 -5.35 5.98
N GLN A 237 -19.06 -5.79 6.58
CA GLN A 237 -19.32 -7.13 7.13
C GLN A 237 -18.58 -7.58 8.41
N ALA A 238 -17.42 -7.02 8.78
CA ALA A 238 -16.70 -7.46 9.99
C ALA A 238 -17.05 -6.69 11.29
N ILE A 239 -17.86 -5.63 11.20
CA ILE A 239 -18.13 -4.72 12.34
C ILE A 239 -19.60 -4.82 12.76
N GLU A 240 -19.97 -5.91 13.44
CA GLU A 240 -21.22 -6.03 14.22
C GLU A 240 -21.15 -5.14 15.49
N GLY A 241 -21.04 -3.83 15.29
CA GLY A 241 -20.97 -2.87 16.39
C GLY A 241 -21.41 -1.50 15.92
N GLY A 242 -22.71 -1.19 16.06
CA GLY A 242 -23.29 0.09 15.62
C GLY A 242 -22.63 1.33 16.23
N ILE A 243 -21.91 1.18 17.35
CA ILE A 243 -21.13 2.27 17.98
C ILE A 243 -19.82 2.52 17.22
N VAL A 244 -19.11 1.47 16.79
CA VAL A 244 -17.83 1.60 16.03
C VAL A 244 -18.09 2.11 14.62
N ALA A 245 -19.15 1.64 13.97
CA ALA A 245 -19.55 2.16 12.66
C ALA A 245 -19.97 3.65 12.72
N ALA A 246 -20.72 4.06 13.74
CA ALA A 246 -21.09 5.46 13.93
C ALA A 246 -19.89 6.36 14.26
N GLN A 247 -18.94 5.86 15.06
CA GLN A 247 -17.68 6.56 15.35
C GLN A 247 -16.78 6.65 14.11
N GLY A 248 -16.70 5.57 13.31
CA GLY A 248 -15.97 5.55 12.04
C GLY A 248 -16.55 6.55 11.02
N MET A 249 -17.88 6.61 10.87
CA MET A 249 -18.51 7.61 9.99
C MET A 249 -18.34 9.05 10.49
N ALA A 250 -18.41 9.27 11.81
CA ALA A 250 -18.17 10.59 12.38
C ALA A 250 -16.71 11.04 12.19
N ALA A 251 -15.76 10.11 12.30
CA ALA A 251 -14.36 10.36 12.01
C ALA A 251 -14.09 10.52 10.50
N GLN A 252 -14.84 9.82 9.65
CA GLN A 252 -14.79 9.98 8.20
C GLN A 252 -15.22 11.38 7.78
N HIS A 253 -16.33 11.89 8.32
CA HIS A 253 -16.76 13.26 8.06
C HIS A 253 -15.74 14.34 8.49
N GLN A 254 -14.79 14.00 9.35
CA GLN A 254 -13.67 14.88 9.73
C GLN A 254 -12.50 14.84 8.76
N ILE A 255 -12.40 13.80 7.92
CA ILE A 255 -11.33 13.64 6.92
C ILE A 255 -11.78 14.06 5.50
N ASN A 256 -13.10 14.21 5.29
CA ASN A 256 -13.65 14.67 4.03
C ASN A 256 -13.01 16.00 3.61
N PHE A 257 -12.44 16.02 2.41
CA PHE A 257 -11.85 17.22 1.88
C PHE A 257 -12.92 18.28 1.60
N THR A 258 -12.55 19.55 1.78
CA THR A 258 -13.43 20.66 1.42
C THR A 258 -13.64 20.66 -0.09
N ARG A 259 -14.75 21.26 -0.55
CA ARG A 259 -14.99 21.44 -1.99
C ARG A 259 -13.82 22.13 -2.67
N ASP A 260 -13.21 23.12 -2.01
CA ASP A 260 -12.07 23.86 -2.55
C ASP A 260 -10.83 22.98 -2.71
N ASN A 261 -10.55 22.10 -1.75
CA ASN A 261 -9.47 21.11 -1.86
C ASN A 261 -9.71 20.16 -3.05
N GLU A 262 -10.94 19.70 -3.25
CA GLU A 262 -11.28 18.84 -4.38
C GLU A 262 -11.06 19.55 -5.72
N TRP A 263 -11.53 20.79 -5.87
CA TRP A 263 -11.28 21.60 -7.07
C TRP A 263 -9.80 21.87 -7.29
N GLU A 264 -9.02 22.10 -6.23
CA GLU A 264 -7.57 22.30 -6.34
C GLU A 264 -6.86 21.02 -6.80
N ALA A 265 -7.17 19.87 -6.19
CA ALA A 265 -6.60 18.58 -6.55
C ALA A 265 -6.94 18.19 -8.00
N ASP A 266 -8.18 18.40 -8.40
CA ASP A 266 -8.68 18.27 -9.78
C ASP A 266 -7.87 19.09 -10.80
N ARG A 267 -7.58 20.35 -10.46
CA ARG A 267 -6.89 21.31 -11.34
C ARG A 267 -5.40 21.04 -11.44
N VAL A 268 -4.78 20.69 -10.33
CA VAL A 268 -3.35 20.36 -10.26
C VAL A 268 -3.10 18.98 -10.87
N GLY A 269 -3.93 18.01 -10.50
CA GLY A 269 -3.87 16.62 -10.94
C GLY A 269 -4.01 16.46 -12.45
N ILE A 270 -4.93 17.19 -13.12
CA ILE A 270 -5.01 17.13 -14.58
C ILE A 270 -3.72 17.67 -15.25
N GLY A 271 -3.05 18.63 -14.62
CA GLY A 271 -1.74 19.11 -15.05
C GLY A 271 -0.66 18.03 -14.92
N PHE A 272 -0.63 17.29 -13.81
CA PHE A 272 0.26 16.14 -13.63
C PHE A 272 -0.02 15.04 -14.65
N LEU A 273 -1.30 14.73 -14.90
CA LEU A 273 -1.72 13.72 -15.86
C LEU A 273 -1.24 14.07 -17.28
N ALA A 274 -1.49 15.31 -17.71
CA ALA A 274 -1.07 15.82 -19.01
C ALA A 274 0.45 15.91 -19.15
N GLY A 275 1.14 16.43 -18.13
CA GLY A 275 2.61 16.57 -18.11
C GLY A 275 3.33 15.23 -18.12
N ALA A 276 2.75 14.23 -17.45
CA ALA A 276 3.19 12.84 -17.53
C ALA A 276 2.89 12.22 -18.91
N GLY A 277 2.10 12.86 -19.77
CA GLY A 277 1.79 12.39 -21.12
C GLY A 277 0.65 11.38 -21.20
N PHE A 278 -0.17 11.24 -20.15
CA PHE A 278 -1.44 10.50 -20.19
C PHE A 278 -2.54 11.34 -20.84
N ASP A 279 -3.67 10.71 -21.20
CA ASP A 279 -4.81 11.45 -21.74
C ASP A 279 -5.48 12.27 -20.63
N PRO A 280 -5.54 13.62 -20.75
CA PRO A 280 -6.18 14.48 -19.74
C PRO A 280 -7.68 14.19 -19.55
N ASN A 281 -8.34 13.56 -20.53
CA ASN A 281 -9.75 13.14 -20.39
C ASN A 281 -9.92 12.00 -19.40
N GLY A 282 -8.88 11.20 -19.13
CA GLY A 282 -8.96 10.01 -18.29
C GLY A 282 -9.49 10.28 -16.88
N MET A 283 -9.16 11.43 -16.29
CA MET A 283 -9.69 11.82 -14.97
C MET A 283 -11.22 11.99 -15.00
N GLY A 284 -11.74 12.74 -15.98
CA GLY A 284 -13.19 12.93 -16.15
C GLY A 284 -13.91 11.63 -16.50
N GLU A 285 -13.31 10.80 -17.36
CA GLU A 285 -13.86 9.49 -17.73
C GLU A 285 -13.97 8.55 -16.52
N MET A 286 -12.97 8.57 -15.62
CA MET A 286 -13.01 7.77 -14.41
C MET A 286 -14.06 8.28 -13.42
N PHE A 287 -14.23 9.60 -13.29
CA PHE A 287 -15.32 10.18 -12.49
C PHE A 287 -16.70 9.76 -13.01
N GLU A 288 -16.88 9.69 -14.33
CA GLU A 288 -18.11 9.16 -14.91
C GLU A 288 -18.30 7.67 -14.64
N THR A 289 -17.21 6.88 -14.70
CA THR A 289 -17.24 5.47 -14.31
C THR A 289 -17.72 5.31 -12.87
N MET A 290 -17.17 6.09 -11.94
CA MET A 290 -17.59 6.11 -10.54
C MET A 290 -19.07 6.50 -10.39
N SER A 291 -19.52 7.56 -11.05
CA SER A 291 -20.92 8.02 -11.00
C SER A 291 -21.91 6.99 -11.58
N ARG A 292 -21.52 6.26 -12.63
CA ARG A 292 -22.34 5.15 -13.17
C ARG A 292 -22.46 3.99 -12.17
N HIS A 293 -21.40 3.71 -11.41
CA HIS A 293 -21.42 2.68 -10.39
C HIS A 293 -22.31 3.05 -9.17
N GLU A 294 -22.50 4.34 -8.88
CA GLU A 294 -23.50 4.80 -7.89
C GLU A 294 -24.94 4.51 -8.33
N GLY A 295 -25.27 4.80 -9.59
CA GLY A 295 -26.65 4.69 -10.10
C GLY A 295 -27.19 3.27 -10.22
N LEU A 296 -26.31 2.26 -10.23
CA LEU A 296 -26.66 0.85 -10.43
C LEU A 296 -26.94 0.09 -9.12
N GLY A 297 -26.80 0.74 -7.95
CA GLY A 297 -27.17 0.15 -6.67
C GLY A 297 -27.46 1.21 -5.62
N ALA A 298 -28.74 1.37 -5.23
CA ALA A 298 -29.19 2.23 -4.13
C ALA A 298 -28.65 1.84 -2.73
N THR A 299 -27.59 1.03 -2.66
CA THR A 299 -27.00 0.46 -1.44
C THR A 299 -25.46 0.50 -1.45
N TYR A 300 -24.81 0.94 -2.54
CA TYR A 300 -23.36 0.97 -2.64
C TYR A 300 -22.85 2.28 -3.27
N ILE A 301 -22.44 3.22 -2.41
CA ILE A 301 -21.69 4.41 -2.81
C ILE A 301 -20.20 4.02 -2.73
N PRO A 302 -19.41 4.11 -3.82
CA PRO A 302 -17.97 3.91 -3.77
C PRO A 302 -17.35 4.71 -2.62
N ALA A 303 -16.46 4.09 -1.83
CA ALA A 303 -15.87 4.74 -0.66
C ALA A 303 -15.12 6.04 -1.05
N MET A 304 -14.57 6.12 -2.26
CA MET A 304 -13.99 7.38 -2.78
C MET A 304 -15.00 8.52 -2.79
N LEU A 305 -16.28 8.27 -3.08
CA LEU A 305 -17.29 9.33 -3.22
C LEU A 305 -17.83 9.82 -1.87
N ILE A 306 -17.50 9.09 -0.79
CA ILE A 306 -17.75 9.54 0.58
C ILE A 306 -16.69 10.57 0.97
N ASP A 307 -15.45 10.40 0.51
CA ASP A 307 -14.28 11.22 0.87
C ASP A 307 -14.03 12.36 -0.14
N HIS A 308 -14.32 12.07 -1.41
CA HIS A 308 -14.14 12.89 -2.62
C HIS A 308 -15.42 12.88 -3.47
N PRO A 309 -16.48 13.62 -3.09
CA PRO A 309 -17.74 13.60 -3.84
C PRO A 309 -17.55 14.04 -5.30
N VAL A 310 -17.86 13.14 -6.24
CA VAL A 310 -17.87 13.44 -7.67
C VAL A 310 -19.21 14.08 -8.02
N THR A 311 -19.16 15.32 -8.51
CA THR A 311 -20.35 16.07 -8.94
C THR A 311 -20.35 16.27 -10.45
N SER A 312 -21.53 16.52 -11.02
CA SER A 312 -21.66 16.89 -12.44
C SER A 312 -20.81 18.09 -12.81
N ASP A 313 -20.67 19.05 -11.88
CA ASP A 313 -19.89 20.27 -12.08
C ASP A 313 -18.39 19.95 -12.18
N ARG A 314 -17.88 19.05 -11.33
CA ARG A 314 -16.48 18.58 -11.39
C ARG A 314 -16.19 17.84 -12.69
N ILE A 315 -17.07 16.93 -13.11
CA ILE A 315 -16.93 16.23 -14.41
C ILE A 315 -16.91 17.23 -15.57
N ALA A 316 -17.80 18.23 -15.55
CA ALA A 316 -17.86 19.26 -16.58
C ALA A 316 -16.59 20.12 -16.62
N GLU A 317 -16.05 20.51 -15.46
CA GLU A 317 -14.80 21.26 -15.38
C GLU A 317 -13.60 20.43 -15.86
N GLN A 318 -13.52 19.15 -15.47
CA GLN A 318 -12.46 18.24 -15.93
C GLN A 318 -12.44 18.14 -17.46
N ARG A 319 -13.61 17.93 -18.08
CA ARG A 319 -13.73 17.93 -19.55
C ARG A 319 -13.31 19.27 -20.17
N ALA A 320 -13.75 20.38 -19.58
CA ALA A 320 -13.40 21.73 -20.07
C ALA A 320 -11.89 22.02 -19.96
N ARG A 321 -11.21 21.47 -18.94
CA ARG A 321 -9.76 21.59 -18.76
C ARG A 321 -8.99 20.64 -19.65
N ALA A 322 -9.44 19.39 -19.79
CA ALA A 322 -8.84 18.41 -20.69
C ALA A 322 -8.77 18.96 -22.12
N ALA A 323 -9.80 19.69 -22.56
CA ALA A 323 -9.85 20.35 -23.87
C ALA A 323 -8.80 21.46 -24.08
N GLN A 324 -8.16 21.95 -23.02
CA GLN A 324 -7.09 22.96 -23.09
C GLN A 324 -5.71 22.32 -23.37
N PHE A 325 -5.60 21.00 -23.20
CA PHE A 325 -4.39 20.26 -23.50
C PHE A 325 -4.44 19.68 -24.92
N PRO A 326 -3.29 19.48 -25.58
CA PRO A 326 -3.25 18.78 -26.86
C PRO A 326 -3.83 17.36 -26.72
N PRO A 327 -4.67 16.91 -27.67
CA PRO A 327 -5.21 15.56 -27.61
C PRO A 327 -4.08 14.52 -27.71
N ARG A 328 -4.10 13.52 -26.82
CA ARG A 328 -3.16 12.40 -26.87
C ARG A 328 -3.44 11.56 -28.12
N LYS A 329 -2.38 11.21 -28.85
CA LYS A 329 -2.46 10.35 -30.07
C LYS A 329 -2.10 8.88 -29.83
N GLY A 330 -1.64 8.53 -28.61
CA GLY A 330 -1.13 7.20 -28.27
C GLY A 330 -2.13 6.33 -27.52
N LYS A 331 -2.11 5.02 -27.79
CA LYS A 331 -2.84 4.01 -27.00
C LYS A 331 -2.20 3.80 -25.64
N ASP A 332 -2.93 3.19 -24.71
CA ASP A 332 -2.40 2.74 -23.42
C ASP A 332 -1.23 1.77 -23.59
N SER A 333 -0.38 1.68 -22.55
CA SER A 333 0.69 0.68 -22.53
C SER A 333 0.11 -0.74 -22.55
N GLN A 334 0.75 -1.65 -23.28
CA GLN A 334 0.37 -3.06 -23.25
C GLN A 334 0.50 -3.65 -21.83
N SER A 335 1.46 -3.14 -21.04
CA SER A 335 1.67 -3.50 -19.65
C SER A 335 0.43 -3.22 -18.78
N TYR A 336 -0.33 -2.16 -19.06
CA TYR A 336 -1.56 -1.88 -18.32
C TYR A 336 -2.59 -3.02 -18.44
N GLU A 337 -2.83 -3.52 -19.66
CA GLU A 337 -3.74 -4.65 -19.86
C GLU A 337 -3.30 -5.89 -19.08
N LEU A 338 -1.99 -6.16 -19.04
CA LEU A 338 -1.43 -7.29 -18.29
C LEU A 338 -1.59 -7.10 -16.78
N ILE A 339 -1.28 -5.91 -16.27
CA ILE A 339 -1.35 -5.60 -14.84
C ILE A 339 -2.78 -5.64 -14.35
N ARG A 340 -3.74 -5.08 -15.11
CA ARG A 340 -5.16 -5.14 -14.74
C ARG A 340 -5.65 -6.58 -14.59
N GLU A 341 -5.25 -7.47 -15.50
CA GLU A 341 -5.64 -8.88 -15.42
C GLU A 341 -4.84 -9.64 -14.34
N ARG A 342 -3.58 -9.24 -14.06
CA ARG A 342 -2.82 -9.75 -12.90
C ARG A 342 -3.51 -9.41 -11.59
N VAL A 343 -3.90 -8.15 -11.39
CA VAL A 343 -4.66 -7.71 -10.22
C VAL A 343 -5.96 -8.53 -10.11
N ARG A 344 -6.69 -8.71 -11.22
CA ARG A 344 -7.92 -9.52 -11.24
C ARG A 344 -7.70 -10.95 -10.72
N VAL A 345 -6.63 -11.60 -11.18
CA VAL A 345 -6.32 -12.98 -10.77
C VAL A 345 -5.88 -13.05 -9.31
N LEU A 346 -5.08 -12.08 -8.85
CA LEU A 346 -4.56 -12.05 -7.49
C LEU A 346 -5.58 -11.66 -6.43
N THR A 347 -6.63 -10.91 -6.80
CA THR A 347 -7.67 -10.45 -5.87
C THR A 347 -9.02 -11.15 -6.05
N ALA A 348 -9.09 -12.13 -6.96
CA ALA A 348 -10.30 -12.92 -7.11
C ALA A 348 -10.59 -13.76 -5.86
N THR A 349 -11.87 -13.84 -5.54
CA THR A 349 -12.39 -14.70 -4.49
C THR A 349 -12.38 -16.16 -4.97
N GLY A 350 -12.10 -17.09 -4.06
CA GLY A 350 -11.89 -18.51 -4.39
C GLY A 350 -13.13 -19.27 -4.90
N ASP A 351 -14.28 -18.63 -4.96
CA ASP A 351 -15.55 -19.13 -5.51
C ASP A 351 -15.67 -18.98 -7.03
N VAL A 352 -14.79 -18.17 -7.66
CA VAL A 352 -14.79 -17.95 -9.11
C VAL A 352 -13.75 -18.82 -9.80
N ASP A 353 -14.19 -19.71 -10.70
CA ASP A 353 -13.30 -20.38 -11.66
C ASP A 353 -12.88 -19.40 -12.76
N LEU A 354 -11.83 -18.64 -12.48
CA LEU A 354 -11.29 -17.65 -13.41
C LEU A 354 -10.81 -18.26 -14.72
N ALA A 355 -10.24 -19.47 -14.71
CA ALA A 355 -9.78 -20.13 -15.92
C ALA A 355 -10.96 -20.39 -16.86
N GLN A 356 -12.08 -20.87 -16.32
CA GLN A 356 -13.32 -21.03 -17.07
C GLN A 356 -13.90 -19.70 -17.54
N ALA A 357 -13.85 -18.65 -16.71
CA ALA A 357 -14.34 -17.31 -17.08
C ALA A 357 -13.54 -16.73 -18.26
N TYR A 358 -12.21 -16.87 -18.26
CA TYR A 358 -11.38 -16.47 -19.40
C TYR A 358 -11.66 -17.32 -20.64
N ALA A 359 -11.77 -18.64 -20.52
CA ALA A 359 -12.09 -19.52 -21.63
C ALA A 359 -13.41 -19.10 -22.31
N GLN A 360 -14.44 -18.77 -21.51
CA GLN A 360 -15.69 -18.23 -22.01
C GLN A 360 -15.50 -16.87 -22.70
N LYS A 361 -14.78 -15.93 -22.08
CA LYS A 361 -14.47 -14.61 -22.68
C LYS A 361 -13.80 -14.75 -24.06
N LEU A 362 -12.86 -15.67 -24.18
CA LEU A 362 -12.12 -15.96 -25.41
C LEU A 362 -13.01 -16.60 -26.49
N ALA A 363 -13.90 -17.53 -26.09
CA ALA A 363 -14.84 -18.17 -27.01
C ALA A 363 -15.83 -17.18 -27.66
N HIS A 364 -16.13 -16.06 -26.98
CA HIS A 364 -16.97 -14.99 -27.51
C HIS A 364 -16.20 -13.96 -28.38
N GLY A 365 -14.98 -14.28 -28.82
CA GLY A 365 -14.18 -13.43 -29.70
C GLY A 365 -13.58 -12.19 -29.02
N ARG A 366 -13.55 -12.13 -27.69
CA ARG A 366 -13.03 -10.99 -26.91
C ARG A 366 -11.57 -11.18 -26.48
N ALA A 367 -10.77 -11.78 -27.35
CA ALA A 367 -9.36 -12.07 -27.08
C ALA A 367 -8.49 -10.81 -27.22
N THR A 368 -7.96 -10.35 -26.08
CA THR A 368 -6.88 -9.36 -26.00
C THR A 368 -5.62 -10.00 -25.42
N LEU A 369 -4.48 -9.31 -25.54
CA LEU A 369 -3.23 -9.73 -24.90
C LEU A 369 -3.42 -9.92 -23.39
N GLY A 370 -4.05 -8.94 -22.71
CA GLY A 370 -4.40 -9.05 -21.30
C GLY A 370 -5.25 -10.28 -20.98
N SER A 371 -6.29 -10.58 -21.78
CA SER A 371 -7.16 -11.72 -21.50
C SER A 371 -6.45 -13.08 -21.61
N ARG A 372 -5.51 -13.25 -22.55
CA ARG A 372 -4.71 -14.48 -22.68
C ARG A 372 -3.69 -14.61 -21.56
N TYR A 373 -3.10 -13.49 -21.15
CA TYR A 373 -2.22 -13.46 -20.00
C TYR A 373 -2.97 -13.80 -18.70
N GLY A 374 -4.14 -13.20 -18.48
CA GLY A 374 -5.01 -13.51 -17.33
C GLY A 374 -5.45 -14.97 -17.31
N GLU A 375 -5.79 -15.55 -18.47
CA GLU A 375 -6.06 -16.98 -18.62
C GLU A 375 -4.87 -17.82 -18.14
N ALA A 376 -3.66 -17.51 -18.63
CA ALA A 376 -2.46 -18.23 -18.24
C ALA A 376 -2.18 -18.12 -16.73
N LEU A 377 -2.33 -16.93 -16.12
CA LEU A 377 -2.18 -16.76 -14.67
C LEU A 377 -3.23 -17.57 -13.89
N ALA A 378 -4.49 -17.58 -14.33
CA ALA A 378 -5.54 -18.38 -13.71
C ALA A 378 -5.23 -19.89 -13.79
N LEU A 379 -4.68 -20.37 -14.91
CA LEU A 379 -4.22 -21.75 -15.08
C LEU A 379 -3.04 -22.09 -14.16
N ILE A 380 -2.08 -21.18 -13.99
CA ILE A 380 -0.96 -21.34 -13.03
C ILE A 380 -1.48 -21.49 -11.60
N SER A 381 -2.47 -20.67 -11.21
CA SER A 381 -3.10 -20.74 -9.89
C SER A 381 -3.95 -22.00 -9.70
N GLY A 382 -4.59 -22.48 -10.77
CA GLY A 382 -5.39 -23.71 -10.79
C GLY A 382 -4.61 -25.00 -10.98
N ASN A 383 -3.28 -25.00 -10.78
CA ASN A 383 -2.40 -26.17 -10.94
C ASN A 383 -2.41 -26.80 -12.36
N ARG A 384 -2.68 -25.97 -13.38
CA ARG A 384 -2.71 -26.33 -14.81
C ARG A 384 -1.56 -25.62 -15.56
N ALA A 385 -0.38 -25.60 -14.95
CA ALA A 385 0.76 -24.82 -15.41
C ALA A 385 1.24 -25.18 -16.83
N GLU A 386 1.14 -26.45 -17.22
CA GLU A 386 1.45 -26.91 -18.58
C GLU A 386 0.59 -26.24 -19.67
N GLU A 387 -0.68 -25.99 -19.38
CA GLU A 387 -1.55 -25.25 -20.30
C GLU A 387 -1.13 -23.78 -20.39
N ALA A 388 -0.74 -23.19 -19.25
CA ALA A 388 -0.22 -21.82 -19.21
C ALA A 388 1.06 -21.66 -20.03
N VAL A 389 2.00 -22.63 -19.97
CA VAL A 389 3.23 -22.62 -20.79
C VAL A 389 2.89 -22.55 -22.28
N ARG A 390 1.92 -23.35 -22.75
CA ARG A 390 1.49 -23.34 -24.17
C ARG A 390 0.90 -22.01 -24.62
N ILE A 391 0.28 -21.26 -23.70
CA ILE A 391 -0.25 -19.93 -23.98
C ILE A 391 0.86 -18.88 -23.95
N LEU A 392 1.74 -18.92 -22.95
CA LEU A 392 2.73 -17.87 -22.69
C LEU A 392 3.92 -17.92 -23.63
N ALA A 393 4.38 -19.11 -24.04
CA ALA A 393 5.53 -19.27 -24.93
C ALA A 393 5.40 -18.47 -26.25
N PRO A 394 4.32 -18.57 -27.04
CA PRO A 394 4.16 -17.76 -28.24
C PRO A 394 3.95 -16.26 -27.93
N LEU A 395 3.35 -15.92 -26.78
CA LEU A 395 3.17 -14.51 -26.40
C LEU A 395 4.50 -13.82 -26.10
N VAL A 396 5.42 -14.50 -25.42
CA VAL A 396 6.77 -13.99 -25.17
C VAL A 396 7.51 -13.72 -26.48
N GLN A 397 7.43 -14.63 -27.45
CA GLN A 397 8.06 -14.45 -28.77
C GLN A 397 7.47 -13.26 -29.56
N GLN A 398 6.17 -13.00 -29.43
CA GLN A 398 5.51 -11.88 -30.11
C GLN A 398 5.75 -10.54 -29.42
N HIS A 399 6.07 -10.56 -28.13
CA HIS A 399 6.14 -9.38 -27.26
C HIS A 399 7.35 -9.44 -26.33
N GLU A 400 8.55 -9.64 -26.91
CA GLU A 400 9.79 -9.85 -26.15
C GLU A 400 10.13 -8.70 -25.19
N GLY A 401 9.63 -7.49 -25.46
CA GLY A 401 9.83 -6.31 -24.62
C GLY A 401 8.96 -6.25 -23.34
N LEU A 402 8.07 -7.23 -23.09
CA LEU A 402 7.19 -7.23 -21.93
C LEU A 402 7.71 -8.15 -20.83
N THR A 403 8.29 -7.56 -19.79
CA THR A 403 8.83 -8.27 -18.59
C THR A 403 7.83 -9.25 -17.98
N LEU A 404 6.55 -8.84 -17.86
CA LEU A 404 5.49 -9.65 -17.26
C LEU A 404 5.28 -11.01 -17.95
N LEU A 405 5.48 -11.07 -19.28
CA LEU A 405 5.30 -12.31 -20.03
C LEU A 405 6.43 -13.28 -19.76
N HIS A 406 7.69 -12.79 -19.73
CA HIS A 406 8.84 -13.61 -19.39
C HIS A 406 8.74 -14.17 -17.97
N VAL A 407 8.37 -13.31 -17.02
CA VAL A 407 8.18 -13.72 -15.62
C VAL A 407 7.08 -14.78 -15.49
N ALA A 408 5.91 -14.55 -16.12
CA ALA A 408 4.82 -15.53 -16.06
C ALA A 408 5.17 -16.85 -16.76
N LEU A 409 5.89 -16.81 -17.89
CA LEU A 409 6.33 -18.03 -18.58
C LEU A 409 7.26 -18.85 -17.70
N ALA A 410 8.27 -18.21 -17.09
CA ALA A 410 9.22 -18.90 -16.23
C ALA A 410 8.54 -19.45 -14.97
N GLN A 411 7.60 -18.72 -14.37
CA GLN A 411 6.78 -19.23 -13.27
C GLN A 411 5.92 -20.43 -13.69
N ALA A 412 5.31 -20.38 -14.88
CA ALA A 412 4.53 -21.50 -15.41
C ALA A 412 5.41 -22.74 -15.63
N GLN A 413 6.59 -22.58 -16.24
CA GLN A 413 7.57 -23.66 -16.42
C GLN A 413 8.00 -24.25 -15.08
N ALA A 414 8.32 -23.41 -14.09
CA ALA A 414 8.71 -23.87 -12.76
C ALA A 414 7.60 -24.70 -12.10
N LYS A 415 6.34 -24.22 -12.17
CA LYS A 415 5.18 -24.94 -11.62
C LYS A 415 4.82 -26.22 -12.39
N ALA A 416 5.13 -26.27 -13.70
CA ALA A 416 4.98 -27.48 -14.51
C ALA A 416 6.07 -28.54 -14.21
N GLY A 417 7.09 -28.19 -13.44
CA GLY A 417 8.25 -29.06 -13.17
C GLY A 417 9.38 -28.92 -14.19
N HIS A 418 9.28 -27.98 -15.13
CA HIS A 418 10.31 -27.66 -16.12
C HIS A 418 11.35 -26.69 -15.53
N THR A 419 11.97 -27.07 -14.41
CA THR A 419 12.86 -26.17 -13.64
C THR A 419 14.05 -25.66 -14.48
N SER A 420 14.67 -26.51 -15.29
CA SER A 420 15.80 -26.09 -16.14
C SER A 420 15.39 -25.05 -17.18
N GLU A 421 14.20 -25.19 -17.77
CA GLU A 421 13.66 -24.21 -18.72
C GLU A 421 13.31 -22.90 -18.01
N ALA A 422 12.66 -22.97 -16.84
CA ALA A 422 12.33 -21.80 -16.04
C ALA A 422 13.57 -20.95 -15.71
N LEU A 423 14.66 -21.61 -15.25
CA LEU A 423 15.93 -20.94 -14.97
C LEU A 423 16.57 -20.34 -16.23
N ALA A 424 16.42 -20.98 -17.39
CA ALA A 424 16.90 -20.46 -18.67
C ALA A 424 16.10 -19.23 -19.10
N THR A 425 14.76 -19.27 -18.99
CA THR A 425 13.88 -18.14 -19.29
C THR A 425 14.15 -16.95 -18.37
N PHE A 426 14.33 -17.17 -17.06
CA PHE A 426 14.71 -16.08 -16.15
C PHE A 426 16.09 -15.50 -16.44
N ARG A 427 17.08 -16.33 -16.78
CA ARG A 427 18.40 -15.84 -17.19
C ARG A 427 18.30 -14.94 -18.42
N HIS A 428 17.55 -15.38 -19.43
CA HIS A 428 17.33 -14.57 -20.62
C HIS A 428 16.58 -13.26 -20.31
N ALA A 429 15.56 -13.32 -19.46
CA ALA A 429 14.86 -12.12 -19.00
C ALA A 429 15.80 -11.15 -18.26
N GLN A 430 16.74 -11.65 -17.46
CA GLN A 430 17.73 -10.83 -16.78
C GLN A 430 18.73 -10.16 -17.74
N GLU A 431 19.07 -10.81 -18.85
CA GLU A 431 19.90 -10.23 -19.91
C GLU A 431 19.17 -9.07 -20.64
N LEU A 432 17.85 -9.24 -20.88
CA LEU A 432 17.02 -8.22 -21.51
C LEU A 432 16.68 -7.06 -20.56
N PHE A 433 16.47 -7.37 -19.27
CA PHE A 433 15.99 -6.44 -18.25
C PHE A 433 16.91 -6.45 -17.02
N PRO A 434 18.15 -5.96 -17.16
CA PRO A 434 19.12 -5.98 -16.07
C PRO A 434 18.60 -5.18 -14.87
N ARG A 435 18.68 -5.79 -13.68
CA ARG A 435 18.22 -5.22 -12.40
C ARG A 435 16.74 -4.83 -12.35
N ASN A 436 15.91 -5.37 -13.25
CA ASN A 436 14.46 -5.26 -13.09
C ASN A 436 14.02 -6.01 -11.84
N VAL A 437 13.24 -5.35 -10.98
CA VAL A 437 12.92 -5.84 -9.63
C VAL A 437 12.09 -7.13 -9.71
N PRO A 438 10.97 -7.20 -10.45
CA PRO A 438 10.20 -8.43 -10.57
C PRO A 438 10.99 -9.60 -11.15
N VAL A 439 11.73 -9.41 -12.24
CA VAL A 439 12.55 -10.48 -12.83
C VAL A 439 13.54 -11.02 -11.80
N THR A 440 14.23 -10.13 -11.08
CA THR A 440 15.25 -10.50 -10.10
C THR A 440 14.65 -11.26 -8.91
N VAL A 441 13.57 -10.75 -8.33
CA VAL A 441 12.87 -11.38 -7.20
C VAL A 441 12.37 -12.77 -7.58
N ARG A 442 11.67 -12.89 -8.71
CA ARG A 442 11.11 -14.18 -9.17
C ARG A 442 12.17 -15.19 -9.57
N TYR A 443 13.27 -14.72 -10.14
CA TYR A 443 14.40 -15.59 -10.46
C TYR A 443 15.05 -16.12 -9.17
N ALA A 444 15.27 -15.26 -8.17
CA ALA A 444 15.80 -15.67 -6.88
C ALA A 444 14.89 -16.69 -6.16
N GLU A 445 13.57 -16.48 -6.16
CA GLU A 445 12.59 -17.45 -5.64
C GLU A 445 12.72 -18.82 -6.36
N THR A 446 12.91 -18.81 -7.67
CA THR A 446 13.06 -20.03 -8.48
C THR A 446 14.40 -20.72 -8.24
N LEU A 447 15.49 -19.96 -8.06
CA LEU A 447 16.81 -20.48 -7.67
C LEU A 447 16.75 -21.14 -6.28
N MET A 448 16.09 -20.49 -5.33
CA MET A 448 15.86 -21.04 -3.99
C MET A 448 15.12 -22.39 -4.06
N ALA A 449 14.01 -22.45 -4.82
CA ALA A 449 13.25 -23.67 -5.02
C ALA A 449 14.06 -24.77 -5.75
N ALA A 450 15.00 -24.38 -6.62
CA ALA A 450 15.90 -25.29 -7.32
C ALA A 450 17.13 -25.73 -6.50
N GLY A 451 17.21 -25.36 -5.22
CA GLY A 451 18.34 -25.73 -4.35
C GLY A 451 19.62 -24.95 -4.63
N ARG A 452 19.51 -23.72 -5.18
CA ARG A 452 20.63 -22.81 -5.49
C ARG A 452 20.56 -21.51 -4.68
N PRO A 453 20.54 -21.57 -3.33
CA PRO A 453 20.34 -20.40 -2.49
C PRO A 453 21.50 -19.40 -2.52
N ALA A 454 22.74 -19.84 -2.74
CA ALA A 454 23.89 -18.95 -2.87
C ALA A 454 23.76 -18.02 -4.08
N ASP A 455 23.39 -18.56 -5.24
CA ASP A 455 23.14 -17.77 -6.45
C ASP A 455 21.98 -16.77 -6.26
N ALA A 456 20.95 -17.18 -5.52
CA ALA A 456 19.82 -16.33 -5.18
C ALA A 456 20.25 -15.16 -4.26
N HIS A 457 21.06 -15.45 -3.24
CA HIS A 457 21.57 -14.44 -2.31
C HIS A 457 22.46 -13.43 -3.01
N ASP A 458 23.41 -13.87 -3.85
CA ASP A 458 24.29 -12.97 -4.61
C ASP A 458 23.49 -12.00 -5.49
N MET A 459 22.46 -12.52 -6.16
CA MET A 459 21.61 -11.73 -7.04
C MET A 459 20.75 -10.72 -6.26
N LEU A 460 20.15 -11.15 -5.14
CA LEU A 460 19.35 -10.27 -4.29
C LEU A 460 20.22 -9.22 -3.61
N LEU A 461 21.49 -9.52 -3.33
CA LEU A 461 22.46 -8.56 -2.80
C LEU A 461 22.83 -7.48 -3.83
N ASP A 462 23.04 -7.83 -5.11
CA ASP A 462 23.18 -6.80 -6.15
C ASP A 462 21.94 -5.90 -6.21
N LEU A 463 20.74 -6.48 -6.16
CA LEU A 463 19.51 -5.67 -6.16
C LEU A 463 19.44 -4.76 -4.93
N PHE A 464 19.66 -5.30 -3.73
CA PHE A 464 19.61 -4.57 -2.45
C PHE A 464 20.56 -3.37 -2.43
N ASN A 465 21.73 -3.49 -3.05
CA ASN A 465 22.74 -2.42 -3.08
C ASN A 465 22.44 -1.32 -4.10
N ASN A 466 21.58 -1.57 -5.09
CA ASN A 466 21.32 -0.64 -6.20
C ASN A 466 19.90 -0.08 -6.20
N VAL A 467 18.95 -0.75 -5.56
CA VAL A 467 17.54 -0.37 -5.50
C VAL A 467 17.10 -0.39 -4.03
N PRO A 468 16.47 0.70 -3.51
CA PRO A 468 15.91 0.70 -2.16
C PRO A 468 14.94 -0.49 -1.97
N PRO A 469 15.23 -1.42 -1.05
CA PRO A 469 14.48 -2.66 -0.96
C PRO A 469 13.17 -2.48 -0.17
N THR A 470 12.12 -3.18 -0.60
CA THR A 470 10.89 -3.30 0.20
C THR A 470 11.11 -4.27 1.38
N PRO A 471 10.30 -4.21 2.46
CA PRO A 471 10.42 -5.15 3.58
C PRO A 471 10.42 -6.62 3.14
N ASP A 472 9.58 -6.99 2.17
CA ASP A 472 9.55 -8.36 1.63
C ASP A 472 10.81 -8.74 0.87
N GLN A 473 11.42 -7.81 0.13
CA GLN A 473 12.70 -8.04 -0.53
C GLN A 473 13.81 -8.24 0.49
N ILE A 474 13.85 -7.42 1.56
CA ILE A 474 14.82 -7.59 2.65
C ILE A 474 14.67 -8.97 3.29
N ARG A 475 13.42 -9.38 3.58
CA ARG A 475 13.11 -10.69 4.14
C ARG A 475 13.54 -11.82 3.20
N LEU A 476 13.29 -11.69 1.89
CA LEU A 476 13.72 -12.67 0.90
C LEU A 476 15.25 -12.80 0.84
N THR A 477 15.99 -11.69 0.88
CA THR A 477 17.46 -11.69 0.94
C THR A 477 17.95 -12.39 2.21
N ALA A 478 17.32 -12.15 3.36
CA ALA A 478 17.63 -12.84 4.62
C ALA A 478 17.42 -14.36 4.52
N LEU A 479 16.30 -14.78 3.92
CA LEU A 479 16.00 -16.20 3.70
C LEU A 479 17.00 -16.85 2.74
N ALA A 480 17.40 -16.16 1.68
CA ALA A 480 18.40 -16.64 0.74
C ALA A 480 19.77 -16.80 1.40
N ALA A 481 20.24 -15.80 2.14
CA ALA A 481 21.49 -15.86 2.90
C ALA A 481 21.48 -17.02 3.91
N SER A 482 20.37 -17.19 4.65
CA SER A 482 20.21 -18.27 5.61
C SER A 482 20.28 -19.64 4.94
N ALA A 483 19.59 -19.82 3.82
CA ALA A 483 19.61 -21.07 3.05
C ALA A 483 20.97 -21.34 2.39
N ALA A 484 21.74 -20.29 2.07
CA ALA A 484 23.11 -20.39 1.58
C ALA A 484 24.11 -20.74 2.70
N GLY A 485 23.69 -20.71 3.97
CA GLY A 485 24.53 -20.98 5.13
C GLY A 485 25.29 -19.75 5.65
N ASP A 486 25.00 -18.55 5.15
CA ASP A 486 25.56 -17.30 5.67
C ASP A 486 24.66 -16.74 6.80
N ALA A 487 24.89 -17.26 8.01
CA ALA A 487 24.15 -16.83 9.20
C ALA A 487 24.40 -15.35 9.54
N GLY A 488 25.59 -14.83 9.28
CA GLY A 488 25.94 -13.43 9.56
C GLY A 488 25.10 -12.47 8.73
N ASP A 489 25.07 -12.69 7.41
CA ASP A 489 24.27 -11.88 6.49
C ASP A 489 22.77 -12.09 6.73
N ALA A 490 22.32 -13.32 7.02
CA ALA A 490 20.92 -13.58 7.37
C ALA A 490 20.44 -12.73 8.56
N TYR A 491 21.20 -12.71 9.66
CA TYR A 491 20.87 -11.87 10.82
C TYR A 491 20.97 -10.38 10.52
N PHE A 492 21.95 -9.97 9.69
CA PHE A 492 22.08 -8.58 9.27
C PHE A 492 20.83 -8.10 8.51
N TYR A 493 20.39 -8.84 7.49
CA TYR A 493 19.19 -8.47 6.73
C TYR A 493 17.92 -8.57 7.58
N MET A 494 17.83 -9.53 8.51
CA MET A 494 16.73 -9.51 9.48
C MET A 494 16.77 -8.26 10.36
N GLY A 495 17.94 -7.75 10.70
CA GLY A 495 18.10 -6.43 11.34
C GLY A 495 17.50 -5.31 10.48
N GLU A 496 17.87 -5.24 9.20
CA GLU A 496 17.31 -4.27 8.24
C GLU A 496 15.78 -4.41 8.08
N TYR A 497 15.26 -5.64 8.10
CA TYR A 497 13.83 -5.89 8.05
C TYR A 497 13.13 -5.27 9.27
N GLN A 498 13.69 -5.45 10.47
CA GLN A 498 13.14 -4.85 11.69
C GLN A 498 13.25 -3.33 11.69
N ILE A 499 14.32 -2.77 11.12
CA ILE A 499 14.45 -1.31 10.90
C ILE A 499 13.35 -0.82 9.97
N SER A 500 13.10 -1.51 8.86
CA SER A 500 12.02 -1.17 7.93
C SER A 500 10.63 -1.24 8.57
N GLY A 501 10.45 -2.14 9.53
CA GLY A 501 9.26 -2.24 10.37
C GLY A 501 9.25 -1.30 11.58
N GLY A 502 10.29 -0.50 11.83
CA GLY A 502 10.36 0.42 12.97
C GLY A 502 10.64 -0.23 14.34
N ASP A 503 10.87 -1.55 14.43
CA ASP A 503 11.29 -2.21 15.67
C ASP A 503 12.82 -2.16 15.83
N LEU A 504 13.29 -0.98 16.22
CA LEU A 504 14.73 -0.72 16.37
C LEU A 504 15.37 -1.51 17.52
N ALA A 505 14.59 -1.91 18.52
CA ALA A 505 15.10 -2.71 19.63
C ALA A 505 15.39 -4.13 19.16
N LEU A 506 14.48 -4.73 18.41
CA LEU A 506 14.69 -6.05 17.80
C LEU A 506 15.77 -5.99 16.72
N ALA A 507 15.84 -4.91 15.93
CA ALA A 507 16.92 -4.69 14.97
C ALA A 507 18.30 -4.74 15.63
N ALA A 508 18.49 -4.04 16.76
CA ALA A 508 19.74 -4.05 17.49
C ALA A 508 20.12 -5.44 18.03
N GLN A 509 19.13 -6.28 18.37
CA GLN A 509 19.37 -7.67 18.77
C GLN A 509 19.81 -8.53 17.57
N GLN A 510 19.16 -8.39 16.41
CA GLN A 510 19.54 -9.10 15.19
C GLN A 510 20.96 -8.75 14.74
N LEU A 511 21.34 -7.46 14.77
CA LEU A 511 22.69 -7.01 14.42
C LEU A 511 23.77 -7.52 15.40
N GLN A 512 23.42 -7.72 16.68
CA GLN A 512 24.32 -8.38 17.63
C GLN A 512 24.51 -9.87 17.32
N LEU A 513 23.45 -10.57 16.92
CA LEU A 513 23.54 -11.96 16.47
C LEU A 513 24.38 -12.07 15.18
N ALA A 514 24.26 -11.11 14.26
CA ALA A 514 25.10 -11.02 13.07
C ALA A 514 26.59 -10.90 13.43
N LEU A 515 26.94 -10.02 14.38
CA LEU A 515 28.32 -9.87 14.88
C LEU A 515 28.85 -11.10 15.63
N ALA A 516 27.97 -11.84 16.30
CA ALA A 516 28.32 -13.06 17.02
C ALA A 516 28.42 -14.29 16.09
N SER A 517 28.02 -14.16 14.82
CA SER A 517 28.02 -15.27 13.88
C SER A 517 29.44 -15.75 13.56
N PRO A 518 29.66 -17.07 13.45
CA PRO A 518 30.97 -17.61 13.09
C PRO A 518 31.32 -17.27 11.64
N ASN A 519 32.62 -17.23 11.33
CA ASN A 519 33.15 -17.07 9.97
C ASN A 519 32.80 -15.75 9.24
N ILE A 520 32.35 -14.71 9.95
CA ILE A 520 32.15 -13.39 9.35
C ILE A 520 33.49 -12.76 8.93
N SER A 521 33.53 -12.16 7.74
CA SER A 521 34.69 -11.44 7.23
C SER A 521 34.95 -10.13 8.01
N SER A 522 36.14 -9.55 7.87
CA SER A 522 36.46 -8.24 8.45
C SER A 522 35.53 -7.14 7.95
N ILE A 523 35.17 -7.18 6.65
CA ILE A 523 34.26 -6.23 6.01
C ILE A 523 32.84 -6.40 6.57
N GLN A 524 32.33 -7.63 6.66
CA GLN A 524 31.02 -7.90 7.27
C GLN A 524 30.97 -7.40 8.72
N ARG A 525 32.00 -7.69 9.52
CA ARG A 525 32.08 -7.23 10.91
C ARG A 525 32.01 -5.71 11.01
N GLN A 526 32.77 -4.99 10.19
CA GLN A 526 32.73 -3.52 10.16
C GLN A 526 31.35 -3.00 9.75
N ARG A 527 30.74 -3.57 8.71
CA ARG A 527 29.39 -3.22 8.25
C ARG A 527 28.35 -3.41 9.35
N TYR A 528 28.32 -4.57 9.99
CA TYR A 528 27.33 -4.88 11.03
C TYR A 528 27.53 -4.00 12.27
N GLN A 529 28.79 -3.77 12.66
CA GLN A 529 29.12 -2.92 13.80
C GLN A 529 28.67 -1.47 13.56
N ALA A 530 29.01 -0.91 12.40
CA ALA A 530 28.61 0.46 12.04
C ALA A 530 27.09 0.62 12.08
N ARG A 531 26.35 -0.36 11.52
CA ARG A 531 24.89 -0.33 11.53
C ARG A 531 24.29 -0.48 12.93
N LEU A 532 24.87 -1.33 13.77
CA LEU A 532 24.44 -1.48 15.16
C LEU A 532 24.64 -0.18 15.96
N ASP A 533 25.77 0.50 15.75
CA ASP A 533 26.08 1.75 16.43
C ASP A 533 25.10 2.86 16.01
N GLU A 534 24.77 2.95 14.71
CA GLU A 534 23.74 3.87 14.21
C GLU A 534 22.37 3.64 14.87
N VAL A 535 21.91 2.39 14.93
CA VAL A 535 20.63 2.04 15.57
C VAL A 535 20.63 2.39 17.06
N ARG A 536 21.74 2.13 17.77
CA ARG A 536 21.89 2.45 19.20
C ARG A 536 21.89 3.95 19.46
N GLU A 537 22.59 4.71 18.62
CA GLU A 537 22.63 6.17 18.71
C GLU A 537 21.22 6.75 18.50
N TYR A 538 20.50 6.27 17.49
CA TYR A 538 19.13 6.73 17.24
C TYR A 538 18.18 6.38 18.40
N LEU A 539 18.26 5.15 18.95
CA LEU A 539 17.49 4.76 20.14
C LEU A 539 17.80 5.65 21.37
N ALA A 540 19.06 6.03 21.57
CA ALA A 540 19.45 6.97 22.62
C ALA A 540 18.84 8.36 22.37
N SER A 541 18.79 8.83 21.12
CA SER A 541 18.17 10.10 20.74
C SER A 541 16.66 10.14 21.05
N ILE A 542 15.94 9.03 20.81
CA ILE A 542 14.50 8.92 21.10
C ILE A 542 14.27 8.99 22.62
N ARG A 543 15.08 8.26 23.40
CA ARG A 543 14.99 8.28 24.86
C ARG A 543 15.21 9.69 25.40
N LYS A 544 16.20 10.42 24.86
CA LYS A 544 16.48 11.82 25.25
C LYS A 544 15.29 12.74 24.97
N ARG A 545 14.68 12.65 23.77
CA ARG A 545 13.49 13.45 23.40
C ARG A 545 12.29 13.21 24.31
N ARG A 546 11.98 11.94 24.62
CA ARG A 546 10.89 11.61 25.56
C ARG A 546 11.11 12.19 26.96
N VAL A 547 12.36 12.24 27.42
CA VAL A 547 12.71 12.82 28.73
C VAL A 547 12.55 14.35 28.72
N THR A 548 12.93 15.02 27.64
CA THR A 548 12.79 16.48 27.52
C THR A 548 11.32 16.91 27.38
N GLU A 549 10.52 16.20 26.59
CA GLU A 549 9.09 16.51 26.39
C GLU A 549 8.22 16.13 27.60
N GLY A 550 8.62 15.09 28.35
CA GLY A 550 7.94 14.68 29.59
C GLY A 550 8.28 15.55 30.82
N GLY A 551 9.35 16.35 30.75
CA GLY A 551 9.80 17.21 31.84
C GLY A 551 9.01 18.52 31.98
N ASP A 552 8.47 19.05 30.88
CA ASP A 552 7.74 20.33 30.88
C ASP A 552 6.31 20.23 31.45
N ASN A 553 5.79 19.02 31.67
CA ASN A 553 4.43 18.81 32.18
C ASN A 553 4.35 18.58 33.70
N GLN A 554 5.47 18.71 34.44
CA GLN A 554 5.50 18.61 35.91
C GLN A 554 5.67 19.96 36.64
N GLY A 555 5.50 21.09 35.94
CA GLY A 555 5.67 22.44 36.52
C GLY A 555 4.41 23.12 37.07
N GLN A 556 3.21 22.63 36.80
CA GLN A 556 1.97 23.32 37.19
C GLN A 556 1.18 22.53 38.26
N GLN A 557 1.72 22.45 39.48
CA GLN A 557 0.86 22.16 40.64
C GLN A 557 0.04 23.42 40.99
N PRO A 558 -1.28 23.35 41.12
CA PRO A 558 -2.09 24.48 41.55
C PRO A 558 -1.82 24.76 43.03
N SER A 559 -1.27 25.93 43.32
CA SER A 559 -1.17 26.47 44.68
C SER A 559 -2.57 26.66 45.26
N GLY A 560 -2.95 25.78 46.19
CA GLY A 560 -4.21 25.88 46.93
C GLY A 560 -4.31 27.17 47.75
N PRO A 561 -5.51 27.73 47.94
CA PRO A 561 -5.70 29.02 48.60
C PRO A 561 -5.45 28.88 50.12
N ARG A 562 -4.51 29.69 50.64
CA ARG A 562 -4.34 29.89 52.08
C ARG A 562 -5.55 30.66 52.63
N GLY A 563 -6.36 29.99 53.45
CA GLY A 563 -7.40 30.63 54.23
C GLY A 563 -6.80 31.55 55.30
N GLY A 564 -7.20 32.81 55.26
CA GLY A 564 -7.01 33.77 56.36
C GLY A 564 -8.08 33.56 57.43
N GLY A 565 -7.63 33.43 58.68
CA GLY A 565 -8.50 33.23 59.83
C GLY A 565 -7.76 33.44 61.14
N ARG A 566 -7.42 34.71 61.44
CA ARG A 566 -7.67 35.43 62.70
C ARG A 566 -6.99 36.79 62.68
#